data_AF-A0A1F1UTN0-F1
#
_entry.id   AF-A0A1F1UTN0-F1
#
_cell.length_a   1.000
_cell.length_b   1.000
_cell.length_c   1.000
_cell.angle_alpha   90.00
_cell.angle_beta   90.00
_cell.angle_gamma   90.00
#
_symmetry.space_group_name_H-M   'P 1'
#
loop_
_entity.id
_entity.type
_entity.pdbx_description
1 polymer ?
#
loop_
_entity_poly.entity_id
_entity_poly.type
_entity_poly.pdbx_seq_one_letter_code
_entity_poly.pdbx_strand_id
1 'polypeptide(L)'
;MGSGAGLLALALLLGIAGGFAWGGLRPAYVGVITENGGIGVDEVASPVNVQFTGFAWFVLLALLLGVVLGAVGWRSVRRGRVGGSVWWMLWIMTVAVLGAISIYLFGDWLSLKLHPRPTHDVLETGSSFTLVPPVSPGVGWAVAPLTAGLVFWIGNLRAYAREPRGDDDSRL
;
A
#
# COMPACT_ATOMS: atom_id res chain seq x y z
N MET A 1 -3.22 8.64 -23.95
CA MET A 1 -3.66 9.01 -22.58
C MET A 1 -2.71 10.07 -22.05
N GLY A 2 -3.20 11.12 -21.39
CA GLY A 2 -2.34 12.14 -20.77
C GLY A 2 -1.51 11.54 -19.64
N SER A 3 -0.28 12.03 -19.43
CA SER A 3 0.67 11.51 -18.43
C SER A 3 0.08 11.40 -17.01
N GLY A 4 -0.81 12.33 -16.63
CA GLY A 4 -1.51 12.30 -15.34
C GLY A 4 -2.50 11.13 -15.21
N ALA A 5 -3.36 10.93 -16.21
CA ALA A 5 -4.32 9.83 -16.22
C ALA A 5 -3.63 8.45 -16.32
N GLY A 6 -2.53 8.37 -17.07
CA GLY A 6 -1.73 7.14 -17.16
C GLY A 6 -1.09 6.77 -15.82
N LEU A 7 -0.61 7.76 -15.05
CA LEU A 7 -0.07 7.52 -13.71
C LEU A 7 -1.16 7.04 -12.74
N LEU A 8 -2.36 7.64 -12.80
CA LEU A 8 -3.51 7.20 -12.02
C LEU A 8 -3.89 5.75 -12.35
N ALA A 9 -4.04 5.43 -13.63
CA ALA A 9 -4.36 4.07 -14.06
C ALA A 9 -3.32 3.06 -13.57
N LEU A 10 -2.02 3.41 -13.67
CA LEU A 10 -0.94 2.58 -13.14
C LEU A 10 -1.08 2.35 -11.63
N ALA A 11 -1.34 3.41 -10.85
CA ALA A 11 -1.49 3.30 -9.40
C ALA A 11 -2.67 2.43 -8.99
N LEU A 12 -3.80 2.53 -9.70
CA LEU A 12 -4.97 1.68 -9.45
C LEU A 12 -4.67 0.23 -9.78
N LEU A 13 -4.06 -0.05 -10.93
CA LEU A 13 -3.71 -1.41 -11.35
C LEU A 13 -2.70 -2.07 -10.40
N LEU A 14 -1.63 -1.35 -10.03
CA LEU A 14 -0.66 -1.81 -9.04
C LEU A 14 -1.31 -1.96 -7.66
N GLY A 15 -2.21 -1.06 -7.30
CA GLY A 15 -2.94 -1.13 -6.05
C GLY A 15 -3.85 -2.34 -5.96
N ILE A 16 -4.58 -2.66 -7.02
CA ILE A 16 -5.42 -3.88 -7.11
C ILE A 16 -4.55 -5.13 -6.99
N ALA A 17 -3.46 -5.21 -7.77
CA ALA A 17 -2.54 -6.35 -7.72
C ALA A 17 -1.89 -6.50 -6.33
N GLY A 18 -1.46 -5.39 -5.73
CA GLY A 18 -0.94 -5.34 -4.37
C GLY A 18 -1.98 -5.75 -3.34
N GLY A 19 -3.25 -5.38 -3.53
CA GLY A 19 -4.36 -5.80 -2.69
C GLY A 19 -4.55 -7.31 -2.71
N PHE A 20 -4.53 -7.95 -3.88
CA PHE A 20 -4.59 -9.41 -3.96
C PHE A 20 -3.38 -10.09 -3.29
N ALA A 21 -2.18 -9.56 -3.51
CA ALA A 21 -0.99 -10.07 -2.83
C ALA A 21 -1.13 -9.94 -1.29
N TRP A 22 -1.56 -8.78 -0.82
CA TRP A 22 -1.75 -8.52 0.60
C TRP A 22 -2.83 -9.38 1.25
N GLY A 23 -3.97 -9.55 0.58
CA GLY A 23 -5.07 -10.40 1.04
C GLY A 23 -4.68 -11.87 1.13
N GLY A 24 -3.85 -12.36 0.20
CA GLY A 24 -3.35 -13.74 0.23
C GLY A 24 -2.21 -13.98 1.23
N LEU A 25 -1.38 -12.97 1.51
CA LEU A 25 -0.24 -13.08 2.44
C LEU A 25 -0.61 -12.88 3.92
N ARG A 26 -1.85 -12.50 4.21
CA ARG A 26 -2.34 -12.31 5.58
C ARG A 26 -2.63 -13.66 6.24
N PRO A 27 -1.95 -14.01 7.36
CA PRO A 27 -2.33 -15.15 8.17
C PRO A 27 -3.74 -14.91 8.76
N ALA A 28 -4.55 -15.95 8.89
CA ALA A 28 -5.83 -15.88 9.60
C ALA A 28 -5.70 -16.49 11.00
N TYR A 29 -6.40 -15.94 11.99
CA TYR A 29 -6.46 -16.55 13.33
C TYR A 29 -7.38 -17.76 13.31
N VAL A 30 -7.02 -18.85 13.99
CA VAL A 30 -7.95 -19.94 14.26
C VAL A 30 -8.62 -19.63 15.60
N GLY A 31 -9.88 -19.21 15.58
CA GLY A 31 -10.75 -19.11 16.75
C GLY A 31 -11.41 -20.45 17.05
N VAL A 32 -11.69 -20.71 18.32
CA VAL A 32 -12.40 -21.91 18.79
C VAL A 32 -13.62 -21.43 19.58
N ILE A 33 -14.78 -22.01 19.33
CA ILE A 33 -15.98 -21.72 20.13
C ILE A 33 -15.76 -22.33 21.51
N THR A 34 -15.68 -21.48 22.53
CA THR A 34 -15.56 -21.94 23.92
C THR A 34 -16.89 -22.53 24.41
N GLU A 35 -16.83 -23.50 25.34
CA GLU A 35 -18.01 -24.24 25.86
C GLU A 35 -19.13 -23.34 26.41
N ASN A 36 -18.82 -22.08 26.74
CA ASN A 36 -19.77 -21.09 27.25
C ASN A 36 -20.46 -20.24 26.16
N GLY A 37 -20.33 -20.61 24.87
CA GLY A 37 -20.90 -19.85 23.75
C GLY A 37 -20.14 -18.55 23.42
N GLY A 38 -18.95 -18.37 23.99
CA GLY A 38 -18.05 -17.25 23.70
C GLY A 38 -17.08 -17.56 22.56
N ILE A 39 -16.65 -16.52 21.85
CA ILE A 39 -15.55 -16.61 20.88
C ILE A 39 -14.23 -16.49 21.65
N GLY A 40 -13.51 -17.61 21.81
CA GLY A 40 -12.15 -17.64 22.33
C GLY A 40 -11.15 -17.69 21.18
N VAL A 41 -10.12 -16.84 21.22
CA VAL A 41 -8.96 -16.99 20.33
C VAL A 41 -8.09 -18.09 20.94
N ASP A 42 -7.84 -19.17 20.20
CA ASP A 42 -6.84 -20.15 20.61
C ASP A 42 -5.46 -19.56 20.33
N GLU A 43 -4.85 -18.98 21.36
CA GLU A 43 -3.52 -18.36 21.31
C GLU A 43 -2.39 -19.39 21.09
N VAL A 44 -2.64 -20.69 21.28
CA VAL A 44 -1.66 -21.77 21.06
C VAL A 44 -1.65 -22.20 19.59
N ALA A 45 -2.81 -22.19 18.93
CA ALA A 45 -2.94 -22.47 17.49
C ALA A 45 -2.75 -21.22 16.60
N SER A 46 -2.93 -20.02 17.15
CA SER A 46 -2.83 -18.76 16.41
C SER A 46 -1.40 -18.19 16.43
N PRO A 47 -0.86 -17.69 15.30
CA PRO A 47 0.44 -17.04 15.29
C PRO A 47 0.47 -15.82 16.22
N VAL A 48 1.52 -15.68 17.02
CA VAL A 48 1.66 -14.65 18.09
C VAL A 48 1.55 -13.20 17.57
N ASN A 49 1.54 -12.93 16.27
CA ASN A 49 1.62 -11.57 15.69
C ASN A 49 0.88 -11.38 14.35
N VAL A 50 -0.30 -11.96 14.15
CA VAL A 50 -1.03 -11.87 12.87
C VAL A 50 -1.37 -10.42 12.48
N GLN A 51 -1.85 -9.59 13.41
CA GLN A 51 -2.19 -8.18 13.12
C GLN A 51 -0.95 -7.35 12.74
N PHE A 52 0.18 -7.57 13.42
CA PHE A 52 1.45 -6.92 13.10
C PHE A 52 1.97 -7.35 11.73
N THR A 53 1.86 -8.64 11.40
CA THR A 53 2.28 -9.18 10.08
C THR A 53 1.42 -8.63 8.95
N GLY A 54 0.10 -8.56 9.15
CA GLY A 54 -0.81 -7.94 8.19
C GLY A 54 -0.52 -6.45 7.96
N PHE A 55 -0.23 -5.71 9.02
CA PHE A 55 0.21 -4.32 8.93
C PHE A 55 1.58 -4.18 8.23
N ALA A 56 2.56 -5.02 8.58
CA ALA A 56 3.89 -4.99 7.98
C ALA A 56 3.84 -5.22 6.47
N TRP A 57 3.04 -6.19 6.00
CA TRP A 57 2.88 -6.39 4.56
C TRP A 57 2.19 -5.23 3.86
N PHE A 58 1.21 -4.58 4.52
CA PHE A 58 0.59 -3.38 3.97
C PHE A 58 1.62 -2.28 3.75
N VAL A 59 2.42 -2.00 4.79
CA VAL A 59 3.46 -0.96 4.75
C VAL A 59 4.49 -1.25 3.67
N LEU A 60 4.93 -2.51 3.54
CA LEU A 60 5.91 -2.90 2.51
C LEU A 60 5.36 -2.72 1.09
N LEU A 61 4.09 -3.07 0.85
CA LEU A 61 3.45 -2.89 -0.45
C LEU A 61 3.19 -1.41 -0.74
N ALA A 62 2.77 -0.64 0.26
CA ALA A 62 2.59 0.81 0.15
C ALA A 62 3.92 1.53 -0.15
N LEU A 63 5.01 1.11 0.50
CA LEU A 63 6.37 1.59 0.23
C LEU A 63 6.76 1.32 -1.22
N LEU A 64 6.61 0.08 -1.69
CA LEU A 64 6.93 -0.31 -3.06
C LEU A 64 6.11 0.49 -4.09
N LEU A 65 4.80 0.62 -3.85
CA LEU A 65 3.91 1.43 -4.68
C LEU A 65 4.41 2.88 -4.76
N GLY A 66 4.74 3.49 -3.62
CA GLY A 66 5.27 4.84 -3.54
C GLY A 66 6.55 5.01 -4.35
N VAL A 67 7.50 4.06 -4.24
CA VAL A 67 8.76 4.07 -5.01
C VAL A 67 8.48 4.05 -6.51
N VAL A 68 7.62 3.14 -6.98
CA VAL A 68 7.30 3.00 -8.40
C VAL A 68 6.65 4.28 -8.94
N LEU A 69 5.65 4.82 -8.24
CA LEU A 69 4.93 6.01 -8.69
C LEU A 69 5.83 7.26 -8.68
N GLY A 70 6.66 7.44 -7.64
CA GLY A 70 7.64 8.51 -7.59
C GLY A 70 8.66 8.44 -8.74
N ALA A 71 9.18 7.24 -9.03
CA ALA A 71 10.14 7.03 -10.11
C ALA A 71 9.53 7.24 -11.51
N VAL A 72 8.32 6.75 -11.75
CA VAL A 72 7.59 6.95 -13.02
C VAL A 72 7.20 8.42 -13.21
N GLY A 73 6.75 9.08 -12.14
CA GLY A 73 6.44 10.51 -12.11
C GLY A 73 7.66 11.35 -12.44
N TRP A 74 8.81 11.05 -11.82
CA TRP A 74 10.09 11.72 -12.12
C TRP A 74 10.56 11.47 -13.56
N ARG A 75 10.48 10.23 -14.05
CA ARG A 75 10.85 9.90 -15.43
C ARG A 75 9.98 10.62 -16.46
N SER A 76 8.74 10.93 -16.12
CA SER A 76 7.83 11.70 -16.97
C SER A 76 8.28 13.15 -17.12
N VAL A 77 8.79 13.76 -16.04
CA VAL A 77 9.40 15.10 -16.06
C VAL A 77 10.66 15.09 -16.94
N ARG A 78 11.57 14.13 -16.72
CA ARG A 78 12.83 14.01 -17.49
C ARG A 78 12.63 13.80 -18.99
N ARG A 79 11.47 13.29 -19.40
CA ARG A 79 11.10 13.09 -20.81
C ARG A 79 10.36 14.29 -21.42
N GLY A 80 10.25 15.40 -20.69
CA GLY A 80 9.55 16.61 -21.16
C GLY A 80 8.03 16.43 -21.30
N ARG A 81 7.44 15.38 -20.70
CA ARG A 81 6.01 15.09 -20.86
C ARG A 81 5.13 15.89 -19.90
N VAL A 82 5.72 16.40 -18.82
CA VAL A 82 5.09 17.17 -17.75
C VAL A 82 6.13 18.10 -17.13
N GLY A 83 5.71 19.23 -16.57
CA GLY A 83 6.60 20.14 -15.84
C GLY A 83 7.04 19.57 -14.49
N GLY A 84 8.30 19.81 -14.10
CA GLY A 84 8.88 19.41 -12.81
C GLY A 84 8.44 20.28 -11.64
N SER A 85 7.16 20.58 -11.52
CA SER A 85 6.63 21.50 -10.50
C SER A 85 6.26 20.77 -9.20
N VAL A 86 6.15 21.55 -8.11
CA VAL A 86 5.57 21.09 -6.84
C VAL A 86 4.16 20.53 -7.06
N TRP A 87 3.41 21.10 -8.00
CA TRP A 87 2.06 20.63 -8.31
C TRP A 87 2.04 19.20 -8.86
N TRP A 88 3.01 18.84 -9.70
CA TRP A 88 3.15 17.47 -10.19
C TRP A 88 3.53 16.50 -9.07
N MET A 89 4.37 16.93 -8.12
CA MET A 89 4.68 16.13 -6.92
C MET A 89 3.42 15.84 -6.11
N LEU A 90 2.61 16.87 -5.83
CA LEU A 90 1.34 16.71 -5.11
C LEU A 90 0.39 15.78 -5.85
N TRP A 91 0.35 15.85 -7.18
CA TRP A 91 -0.42 14.91 -7.99
C TRP A 91 0.05 13.45 -7.82
N ILE A 92 1.36 13.19 -7.88
CA ILE A 92 1.93 11.85 -7.66
C ILE A 92 1.53 11.34 -6.26
N MET A 93 1.61 12.19 -5.23
CA MET A 93 1.22 11.84 -3.86
C MET A 93 -0.27 11.49 -3.77
N THR A 94 -1.15 12.28 -4.35
CA THR A 94 -2.60 12.00 -4.41
C THR A 94 -2.88 10.67 -5.10
N VAL A 95 -2.22 10.41 -6.23
CA VAL A 95 -2.35 9.15 -6.95
C VAL A 95 -1.84 7.96 -6.12
N ALA A 96 -0.78 8.14 -5.33
CA ALA A 96 -0.27 7.12 -4.43
C ALA A 96 -1.26 6.80 -3.28
N VAL A 97 -1.99 7.81 -2.77
CA VAL A 97 -3.08 7.58 -1.80
C VAL A 97 -4.17 6.71 -2.43
N LEU A 98 -4.60 7.02 -3.66
CA LEU A 98 -5.63 6.23 -4.35
C LEU A 98 -5.18 4.78 -4.64
N GLY A 99 -3.91 4.58 -4.96
CA GLY A 99 -3.34 3.25 -5.10
C GLY A 99 -3.31 2.48 -3.77
N ALA A 100 -2.95 3.13 -2.65
CA ALA A 100 -2.99 2.53 -1.33
C ALA A 100 -4.42 2.17 -0.88
N ILE A 101 -5.41 3.02 -1.19
CA ILE A 101 -6.84 2.73 -0.99
C ILE A 101 -7.24 1.48 -1.77
N SER A 102 -6.77 1.35 -3.01
CA SER A 102 -7.04 0.16 -3.83
C SER A 102 -6.42 -1.11 -3.22
N ILE A 103 -5.18 -1.06 -2.70
CA ILE A 103 -4.57 -2.19 -1.97
C ILE A 103 -5.48 -2.63 -0.82
N TYR A 104 -5.91 -1.67 -0.01
CA TYR A 104 -6.73 -1.95 1.16
C TYR A 104 -8.06 -2.59 0.79
N LEU A 105 -8.83 -1.97 -0.11
CA LEU A 105 -10.17 -2.44 -0.48
C LEU A 105 -10.15 -3.84 -1.12
N PHE A 106 -9.25 -4.06 -2.08
CA PHE A 106 -9.21 -5.33 -2.79
C PHE A 106 -8.61 -6.46 -1.94
N GLY A 107 -7.65 -6.15 -1.07
CA GLY A 107 -7.11 -7.18 -0.19
C GLY A 107 -8.01 -7.50 1.00
N ASP A 108 -8.79 -6.55 1.52
CA ASP A 108 -9.85 -6.84 2.50
C ASP A 108 -10.95 -7.71 1.86
N TRP A 109 -11.37 -7.35 0.64
CA TRP A 109 -12.32 -8.15 -0.14
C TRP A 109 -11.82 -9.58 -0.38
N LEU A 110 -10.57 -9.77 -0.79
CA LEU A 110 -9.99 -11.09 -0.99
C LEU A 110 -9.90 -11.87 0.33
N SER A 111 -9.47 -11.21 1.41
CA SER A 111 -9.36 -11.83 2.73
C SER A 111 -10.71 -12.36 3.23
N LEU A 112 -11.80 -11.60 3.01
CA LEU A 112 -13.16 -12.02 3.34
C LEU A 112 -13.65 -13.21 2.49
N LYS A 113 -13.17 -13.32 1.25
CA LYS A 113 -13.49 -14.46 0.37
C LYS A 113 -12.72 -15.72 0.74
N LEU A 114 -11.45 -15.59 1.14
CA LEU A 114 -10.60 -16.71 1.53
C LEU A 114 -10.95 -17.27 2.92
N HIS A 115 -11.44 -16.43 3.83
CA HIS A 115 -11.84 -16.82 5.18
C HIS A 115 -13.29 -16.38 5.46
N PRO A 116 -14.31 -17.08 4.92
CA PRO A 116 -15.70 -16.76 5.18
C PRO A 116 -16.00 -16.87 6.68
N ARG A 117 -16.64 -15.83 7.25
CA ARG A 117 -17.09 -15.88 8.64
C ARG A 117 -18.18 -16.95 8.79
N PRO A 118 -18.20 -17.76 9.86
CA PRO A 118 -19.29 -18.68 10.10
C PRO A 118 -20.61 -17.94 10.25
N THR A 119 -21.62 -18.34 9.49
CA THR A 119 -23.02 -17.96 9.73
C THR A 119 -23.49 -18.66 11.01
N HIS A 120 -24.36 -18.02 11.80
CA HIS A 120 -24.88 -18.54 13.08
C HIS A 120 -25.53 -19.93 13.02
N ASP A 121 -25.77 -20.46 11.81
CA ASP A 121 -26.47 -21.71 11.54
C ASP A 121 -25.57 -22.97 11.66
N VAL A 122 -24.26 -22.81 11.92
CA VAL A 122 -23.27 -23.92 11.97
C VAL A 122 -22.47 -23.97 13.29
N LEU A 123 -22.96 -23.33 14.35
CA LEU A 123 -22.28 -23.30 15.65
C LEU A 123 -22.54 -24.59 16.44
N GLU A 124 -21.95 -25.71 16.02
CA GLU A 124 -21.76 -26.86 16.91
C GLU A 124 -20.58 -26.58 17.86
N THR A 125 -20.81 -26.76 19.15
CA THR A 125 -19.80 -26.61 20.21
C THR A 125 -18.58 -27.47 19.90
N GLY A 126 -17.39 -26.86 19.77
CA GLY A 126 -16.15 -27.55 19.40
C GLY A 126 -15.65 -27.32 17.96
N SER A 127 -16.38 -26.55 17.14
CA SER A 127 -15.92 -26.17 15.79
C SER A 127 -14.91 -25.01 15.81
N SER A 128 -13.81 -25.17 15.09
CA SER A 128 -12.78 -24.13 14.88
C SER A 128 -13.13 -23.26 13.68
N PHE A 129 -13.04 -21.93 13.79
CA PHE A 129 -13.30 -21.00 12.69
C PHE A 129 -12.17 -20.01 12.51
N THR A 130 -11.89 -19.60 11.27
CA THR A 130 -10.81 -18.65 11.00
C THR A 130 -11.35 -17.21 11.00
N LEU A 131 -10.82 -16.34 11.86
CA LEU A 131 -11.19 -14.92 11.92
C LEU A 131 -10.00 -14.06 11.49
N VAL A 132 -10.21 -13.14 10.55
CA VAL A 132 -9.21 -12.11 10.22
C VAL A 132 -9.65 -10.79 10.87
N PRO A 133 -8.92 -10.27 11.86
CA PRO A 133 -9.23 -9.00 12.48
C PRO A 133 -9.12 -7.85 11.47
N PRO A 134 -10.00 -6.84 11.56
CA PRO A 134 -9.86 -5.63 10.77
C PRO A 134 -8.54 -4.94 11.16
N VAL A 135 -7.64 -4.77 10.19
CA VAL A 135 -6.40 -4.03 10.41
C VAL A 135 -6.70 -2.57 10.11
N SER A 136 -6.70 -1.72 11.15
CA SER A 136 -6.70 -0.27 10.98
C SER A 136 -5.30 0.18 10.60
N PRO A 137 -5.05 0.63 9.35
CA PRO A 137 -3.69 0.90 8.90
C PRO A 137 -3.06 2.14 9.56
N GLY A 138 -3.84 3.00 10.24
CA GLY A 138 -3.34 4.15 10.99
C GLY A 138 -2.33 4.99 10.20
N VAL A 139 -1.10 5.12 10.72
CA VAL A 139 0.01 5.85 10.07
C VAL A 139 0.50 5.21 8.76
N GLY A 140 0.20 3.93 8.52
CA GLY A 140 0.58 3.21 7.29
C GLY A 140 0.01 3.83 6.02
N TRP A 141 -1.12 4.54 6.10
CA TRP A 141 -1.69 5.27 4.97
C TRP A 141 -0.76 6.35 4.40
N ALA A 142 0.12 6.92 5.24
CA ALA A 142 1.04 7.96 4.82
C ALA A 142 2.27 7.41 4.08
N VAL A 143 2.54 6.10 4.15
CA VAL A 143 3.76 5.50 3.59
C VAL A 143 3.84 5.70 2.08
N ALA A 144 2.81 5.27 1.33
CA ALA A 144 2.79 5.40 -0.13
C ALA A 144 2.98 6.86 -0.62
N PRO A 145 2.20 7.86 -0.16
CA PRO A 145 2.38 9.24 -0.62
C PRO A 145 3.71 9.86 -0.20
N LEU A 146 4.17 9.64 1.04
CA LEU A 146 5.44 10.22 1.49
C LEU A 146 6.63 9.61 0.74
N THR A 147 6.64 8.30 0.52
CA THR A 147 7.68 7.65 -0.28
C THR A 147 7.67 8.12 -1.72
N ALA A 148 6.49 8.27 -2.34
CA ALA A 148 6.39 8.80 -3.70
C ALA A 148 6.95 10.22 -3.82
N GLY A 149 6.61 11.10 -2.88
CA GLY A 149 7.15 12.45 -2.80
C GLY A 149 8.67 12.46 -2.62
N LEU A 150 9.20 11.66 -1.67
CA LEU A 150 10.64 11.55 -1.42
C LEU A 150 11.42 11.07 -2.65
N VAL A 151 10.95 10.02 -3.31
CA VAL A 151 11.61 9.49 -4.52
C VAL A 151 11.60 10.51 -5.65
N PHE A 152 10.48 11.20 -5.86
CA PHE A 152 10.39 12.27 -6.84
C PHE A 152 11.38 13.40 -6.54
N TRP A 153 11.43 13.84 -5.28
CA TRP A 153 12.28 14.94 -4.84
C TRP A 153 13.77 14.61 -4.92
N ILE A 154 14.18 13.42 -4.48
CA ILE A 154 15.55 12.92 -4.61
C ILE A 154 15.97 12.85 -6.09
N GLY A 155 15.07 12.41 -6.97
CA GLY A 155 15.31 12.38 -8.41
C GLY A 155 15.58 13.77 -8.98
N ASN A 156 14.81 14.78 -8.57
CA ASN A 156 15.01 16.17 -8.99
C ASN A 156 16.31 16.76 -8.42
N LEU A 157 16.60 16.53 -7.14
CA LEU A 157 17.82 17.01 -6.50
C LEU A 157 19.08 16.46 -7.20
N ARG A 158 19.08 15.16 -7.52
CA ARG A 158 20.17 14.51 -8.27
C ARG A 158 20.30 15.02 -9.70
N ALA A 159 19.20 15.41 -10.33
CA ALA A 159 19.23 16.01 -11.66
C ALA A 159 19.88 17.39 -11.63
N TYR A 160 19.47 18.23 -10.69
CA TYR A 160 20.01 19.57 -10.48
C TYR A 160 21.51 19.55 -10.13
N ALA A 161 21.94 18.65 -9.25
CA ALA A 161 23.36 18.53 -8.86
C ALA A 161 24.29 18.08 -10.00
N ARG A 162 23.76 17.59 -11.13
CA ARG A 162 24.53 17.13 -12.30
C ARG A 162 24.55 18.15 -13.43
N GLU A 163 23.82 19.25 -13.34
CA GLU A 163 23.96 20.36 -14.27
C GLU A 163 25.32 21.03 -14.00
N PRO A 164 26.21 21.13 -15.01
CA PRO A 164 27.44 21.90 -14.87
C PRO A 164 27.05 23.31 -14.45
N ARG A 165 27.64 23.82 -13.37
CA ARG A 165 27.64 25.27 -13.12
C ARG A 165 28.37 25.89 -14.31
N GLY A 166 27.61 26.39 -15.28
CA GLY A 166 28.16 27.10 -16.43
C GLY A 166 28.99 28.27 -15.92
N ASP A 167 30.19 28.40 -16.46
CA ASP A 167 31.16 29.47 -16.23
C ASP A 167 30.48 30.85 -16.20
N ASP A 168 30.24 31.37 -15.01
CA ASP A 168 29.78 32.75 -14.78
C ASP A 168 30.96 33.65 -14.35
N ASP A 169 32.20 33.28 -14.74
CA ASP A 169 33.44 34.00 -14.45
C ASP A 169 34.04 34.72 -15.68
N SER A 170 33.33 34.76 -16.82
CA SER A 170 33.83 35.45 -18.04
C SER A 170 33.39 36.91 -18.19
N ARG A 171 32.89 37.56 -17.11
CA ARG A 171 32.41 38.95 -17.12
C ARG A 171 32.92 39.82 -15.96
N LEU A 172 34.20 39.68 -15.62
CA LEU A 172 34.93 40.67 -14.84
C LEU A 172 36.14 41.18 -15.63
#